data_AF-A0A9K3E0G3-F1
#
_entry.id   AF-A0A9K3E0G3-F1
#
_cell.length_a   1.000
_cell.length_b   1.000
_cell.length_c   1.000
_cell.angle_alpha   90.00
_cell.angle_beta   90.00
_cell.angle_gamma   90.00
#
_symmetry.space_group_name_H-M   'P 1'
#
loop_
_entity.id
_entity.type
_entity.pdbx_description
1 polymer ?
#
loop_
_entity_poly.entity_id
_entity_poly.type
_entity_poly.pdbx_seq_one_letter_code
_entity_poly.pdbx_strand_id
1 'polypeptide(L)'
;MELICFNLLIWVLLLGLFLIEEIVQPLGFSTYTISSTKKAASTPVKEEVYTHTGAQKDDIEIGTGNLELIYSGSEGKLSHYFSSRSAIDASLKQSYSFYAGFDGTTGLQASGAYIFRPSGTYPIGSQKQV
;
A
#
# COMPACT_ATOMS: atom_id res chain seq x y z
N MET A 1 9.10 -1.57 -21.05
CA MET A 1 8.26 -1.12 -19.92
C MET A 1 9.13 -0.78 -18.69
N GLU A 2 10.35 -0.27 -18.88
CA GLU A 2 11.25 0.12 -17.77
C GLU A 2 11.56 1.63 -17.75
N LEU A 3 11.38 2.36 -18.86
CA LEU A 3 11.61 3.80 -18.92
C LEU A 3 10.56 4.62 -18.14
N ILE A 4 9.36 4.08 -17.92
CA ILE A 4 8.28 4.78 -17.19
C ILE A 4 8.58 4.77 -15.68
N CYS A 5 9.10 3.67 -15.14
CA CYS A 5 9.42 3.54 -13.72
C CYS A 5 10.60 4.42 -13.29
N PHE A 6 11.63 4.55 -14.14
CA PHE A 6 12.80 5.40 -13.84
C PHE A 6 12.46 6.90 -13.86
N ASN A 7 11.59 7.31 -14.79
CA ASN A 7 11.20 8.71 -14.92
C ASN A 7 10.34 9.16 -13.73
N LEU A 8 9.41 8.32 -13.28
CA LEU A 8 8.60 8.59 -12.09
C LEU A 8 9.47 8.70 -10.82
N LEU A 9 10.48 7.83 -10.66
CA LEU A 9 11.37 7.82 -9.50
C LEU A 9 12.28 9.06 -9.43
N ILE A 10 12.75 9.55 -10.58
CA ILE A 10 13.56 10.77 -10.68
C ILE A 10 12.75 12.02 -10.33
N TRP A 11 11.48 12.10 -10.72
CA TRP A 11 10.61 13.22 -10.37
C TRP A 11 10.23 13.24 -8.88
N VAL A 12 10.01 12.07 -8.26
CA VAL A 12 9.74 11.94 -6.82
C VAL A 12 10.93 12.42 -5.97
N LEU A 13 12.17 12.16 -6.41
CA LEU A 13 13.39 12.58 -5.72
C LEU A 13 13.73 14.07 -5.89
N LEU A 14 13.31 14.71 -6.99
CA LEU A 14 13.68 16.10 -7.32
C LEU A 14 12.69 17.16 -6.85
N LEU A 15 11.41 16.81 -6.63
CA LEU A 15 10.39 17.81 -6.28
C LEU A 15 9.77 17.64 -4.89
N GLY A 16 10.03 16.52 -4.19
CA GLY A 16 9.24 16.18 -3.02
C GLY A 16 7.84 15.75 -3.43
N LEU A 17 7.33 14.70 -2.78
CA LEU A 17 5.97 14.25 -3.03
C LEU A 17 5.00 15.29 -2.45
N PHE A 18 4.10 15.82 -3.28
CA PHE A 18 3.00 16.65 -2.84
C PHE A 18 1.69 15.90 -3.07
N LEU A 19 1.02 15.53 -1.99
CA LEU A 19 -0.34 14.99 -2.03
C LEU A 19 -1.33 16.12 -1.73
N ILE A 20 -2.35 16.25 -2.59
CA ILE A 20 -3.45 17.20 -2.44
C ILE A 20 -4.77 16.43 -2.44
N GLU A 21 -5.66 16.78 -1.52
CA GLU A 21 -7.03 16.28 -1.49
C GLU A 21 -7.93 17.30 -2.20
N GLU A 22 -8.69 16.86 -3.21
CA GLU A 22 -9.48 17.74 -4.06
C GLU A 22 -10.95 17.32 -4.14
N ILE A 23 -11.84 18.32 -4.05
CA ILE A 23 -13.30 18.14 -4.16
C ILE A 23 -13.77 18.66 -5.51
N VAL A 24 -14.35 17.78 -6.34
CA VAL A 24 -14.87 18.11 -7.68
C VAL A 24 -16.40 18.05 -7.67
N GLN A 25 -17.04 19.00 -8.36
CA GLN A 25 -18.50 19.02 -8.48
C GLN A 25 -19.00 17.87 -9.38
N PRO A 26 -20.12 17.22 -9.03
CA PRO A 26 -20.74 16.24 -9.93
C PRO A 26 -21.11 16.91 -11.25
N LEU A 27 -20.63 16.34 -12.36
CA LEU A 27 -20.78 16.86 -13.74
C LEU A 27 -20.07 18.20 -14.03
N GLY A 28 -19.11 18.62 -13.21
CA GLY A 28 -18.30 19.83 -13.41
C GLY A 28 -16.81 19.55 -13.68
N PHE A 29 -16.01 20.62 -13.74
CA PHE A 29 -14.55 20.56 -13.70
C PHE A 29 -14.00 21.57 -12.70
N SER A 30 -12.86 21.24 -12.09
CA SER A 30 -12.09 22.12 -11.20
C SER A 30 -10.69 22.31 -11.78
N THR A 31 -10.17 23.54 -11.76
CA THR A 31 -8.83 23.86 -12.26
C THR A 31 -7.96 24.32 -11.10
N TYR A 32 -6.76 23.74 -11.00
CA TYR A 32 -5.78 24.02 -9.95
C TYR A 32 -4.47 24.49 -10.56
N THR A 33 -3.82 25.45 -9.89
CA THR A 33 -2.52 25.98 -10.31
C THR A 33 -1.50 25.73 -9.23
N ILE A 34 -0.50 24.89 -9.53
CA ILE A 34 0.64 24.64 -8.65
C ILE A 34 1.74 25.65 -9.00
N SER A 35 2.26 26.36 -8.01
CA SER A 35 3.36 27.31 -8.21
C SER A 35 4.43 27.13 -7.13
N SER A 36 5.70 27.31 -7.51
CA SER A 36 6.84 27.24 -6.59
C SER A 36 7.20 28.66 -6.12
N THR A 37 7.12 28.92 -4.82
CA THR A 37 7.50 30.20 -4.21
C THR A 37 8.77 30.06 -3.38
N LYS A 38 9.66 31.06 -3.45
CA LYS A 38 10.89 31.10 -2.63
C LYS A 38 10.64 31.26 -1.12
N LYS A 39 9.41 31.63 -0.74
CA LYS A 39 8.95 31.69 0.64
C LYS A 39 8.00 30.53 0.87
N ALA A 40 8.17 29.82 1.99
CA ALA A 40 7.22 28.79 2.41
C ALA A 40 5.83 29.42 2.57
N ALA A 41 4.88 29.00 1.74
CA ALA A 41 3.47 29.25 1.98
C ALA A 41 3.00 28.44 3.19
N SER A 42 1.75 28.70 3.66
CA SER A 42 1.07 28.04 4.79
C SER A 42 1.61 26.63 5.04
N THR A 43 2.09 26.40 6.26
CA THR A 43 2.83 25.22 6.71
C THR A 43 2.37 23.94 6.01
N PRO A 44 3.14 23.39 5.04
CA PRO A 44 2.86 22.06 4.54
C PRO A 44 2.94 21.11 5.74
N VAL A 45 1.93 20.26 5.89
CA VAL A 45 1.99 19.14 6.84
C VAL A 45 3.16 18.30 6.37
N LYS A 46 4.23 18.25 7.17
CA LYS A 46 5.37 17.41 6.86
C LYS A 46 4.90 15.97 7.01
N GLU A 47 4.86 15.24 5.90
CA GLU A 47 4.71 13.80 5.96
C GLU A 47 5.98 13.22 6.59
N GLU A 48 5.82 12.53 7.72
CA GLU A 48 6.89 11.74 8.29
C GLU A 48 6.97 10.42 7.54
N VAL A 49 7.99 10.30 6.69
CA VAL A 49 8.28 9.03 6.03
C VAL A 49 8.90 8.09 7.05
N TYR A 50 8.13 7.11 7.49
CA TYR A 50 8.64 6.06 8.36
C TYR A 50 9.60 5.16 7.56
N THR A 51 10.90 5.26 7.86
CA THR A 51 11.91 4.36 7.29
C THR A 51 12.16 3.20 8.26
N HIS A 52 11.68 2.00 7.91
CA HIS A 52 11.95 0.80 8.69
C HIS A 52 13.43 0.44 8.58
N THR A 53 14.19 0.66 9.64
CA THR A 53 15.64 0.37 9.70
C THR A 53 15.95 -1.09 10.05
N GLY A 54 14.94 -1.97 10.10
CA GLY A 54 15.10 -3.39 10.42
C GLY A 54 15.47 -3.72 11.87
N ALA A 55 15.85 -2.73 12.68
CA ALA A 55 16.24 -2.87 14.09
C ALA A 55 15.11 -2.49 15.08
N GLN A 56 14.08 -1.79 14.61
CA GLN A 56 12.95 -1.34 15.41
C GLN A 56 11.99 -2.51 15.67
N LYS A 57 11.79 -2.84 16.95
CA LYS A 57 10.87 -3.88 17.40
C LYS A 57 9.51 -3.33 17.81
N ASP A 58 9.39 -2.02 17.93
CA ASP A 58 8.17 -1.35 18.37
C ASP A 58 7.13 -1.38 17.24
N ASP A 59 5.87 -1.50 17.62
CA ASP A 59 4.76 -1.49 16.68
C ASP A 59 4.64 -0.13 15.99
N ILE A 60 4.21 -0.15 14.73
CA ILE A 60 4.11 1.03 13.87
C ILE A 60 2.64 1.37 13.74
N GLU A 61 2.26 2.51 14.30
CA GLU A 61 0.91 3.08 14.23
C GLU A 61 0.79 3.97 12.98
N ILE A 62 -0.21 3.68 12.13
CA ILE A 62 -0.45 4.41 10.88
C ILE A 62 -1.92 4.82 10.83
N GLY A 63 -2.17 6.13 10.84
CA GLY A 63 -3.50 6.71 10.66
C GLY A 63 -3.71 7.92 11.56
N THR A 64 -4.07 9.06 10.98
CA THR A 64 -4.35 10.31 11.71
C THR A 64 -5.85 10.56 11.92
N GLY A 65 -6.71 9.57 11.64
CA GLY A 65 -8.16 9.70 11.59
C GLY A 65 -8.92 8.71 12.49
N ASN A 66 -10.14 8.36 12.09
CA ASN A 66 -11.02 7.46 12.85
C ASN A 66 -10.63 5.97 12.78
N LEU A 67 -9.62 5.65 11.98
CA LEU A 67 -9.10 4.32 11.78
C LEU A 67 -7.58 4.41 11.88
N GLU A 68 -7.05 3.58 12.75
CA GLU A 68 -5.64 3.43 13.01
C GLU A 68 -5.26 1.98 12.72
N LEU A 69 -4.21 1.81 11.92
CA LEU A 69 -3.67 0.51 11.53
C LEU A 69 -2.34 0.32 12.24
N ILE A 70 -2.18 -0.83 12.89
CA ILE A 70 -1.00 -1.06 13.70
C ILE A 70 -0.27 -2.29 13.18
N TYR A 71 0.99 -2.07 12.79
CA TYR A 71 1.86 -3.05 12.17
C TYR A 71 2.90 -3.52 13.16
N SER A 72 3.16 -4.83 13.18
CA SER A 72 4.24 -5.40 13.98
C SER A 72 5.59 -4.87 13.49
N GLY A 73 6.37 -4.21 14.36
CA GLY A 73 7.70 -3.71 14.00
C GLY A 73 8.66 -4.82 13.56
N SER A 74 8.54 -6.00 14.15
CA SER A 74 9.37 -7.17 13.83
C SER A 74 9.05 -7.82 12.49
N GLU A 75 7.78 -7.87 12.09
CA GLU A 75 7.33 -8.58 10.89
C GLU A 75 6.92 -7.66 9.72
N GLY A 76 6.69 -6.38 10.00
CA GLY A 76 6.09 -5.44 9.04
C GLY A 76 4.67 -5.82 8.62
N LYS A 77 3.97 -6.63 9.42
CA LYS A 77 2.63 -7.14 9.12
C LYS A 77 1.59 -6.45 9.98
N LEU A 78 0.42 -6.20 9.39
CA LEU A 78 -0.75 -5.69 10.10
C LEU A 78 -1.16 -6.69 11.20
N SER A 79 -1.23 -6.22 12.44
CA SER A 79 -1.55 -7.04 13.62
C SER A 79 -2.91 -6.68 14.21
N HIS A 80 -3.28 -5.40 14.17
CA HIS A 80 -4.55 -4.90 14.66
C HIS A 80 -5.00 -3.64 13.94
N TYR A 81 -6.29 -3.36 14.04
CA TYR A 81 -6.82 -2.05 13.73
C TYR A 81 -7.62 -1.55 14.93
N PHE A 82 -7.52 -0.24 15.15
CA PHE A 82 -8.33 0.47 16.11
C PHE A 82 -9.23 1.47 15.40
N SER A 83 -10.52 1.45 15.72
CA SER A 83 -11.45 2.48 15.25
C SER A 83 -11.93 3.32 16.42
N SER A 84 -11.50 4.58 16.46
CA SER A 84 -11.90 5.52 17.50
C SER A 84 -13.40 5.89 17.41
N ARG A 85 -14.00 5.82 16.21
CA ARG A 85 -15.42 6.10 15.99
C ARG A 85 -16.33 5.09 16.68
N SER A 86 -15.96 3.80 16.63
CA SER A 86 -16.74 2.71 17.22
C SER A 86 -16.14 2.17 18.51
N ALA A 87 -14.96 2.68 18.93
CA ALA A 87 -14.14 2.16 20.02
C ALA A 87 -13.84 0.65 19.88
N ILE A 88 -13.68 0.17 18.66
CA ILE A 88 -13.36 -1.23 18.37
C ILE A 88 -11.85 -1.37 18.22
N ASP A 89 -11.27 -2.25 19.02
CA ASP A 89 -9.93 -2.79 18.84
C ASP A 89 -10.05 -4.26 18.43
N ALA A 90 -9.49 -4.61 17.27
CA ALA A 90 -9.58 -5.96 16.74
C ALA A 90 -8.27 -6.41 16.08
N SER A 91 -7.86 -7.62 16.43
CA SER A 91 -6.72 -8.27 15.80
C SER A 91 -7.06 -8.73 14.38
N LEU A 92 -6.15 -8.48 13.45
CA LEU A 92 -6.23 -8.92 12.06
C LEU A 92 -4.94 -9.64 11.68
N LYS A 93 -5.06 -10.69 10.84
CA LYS A 93 -3.92 -11.38 10.28
C LYS A 93 -3.99 -11.34 8.77
N GLN A 94 -2.91 -10.87 8.15
CA GLN A 94 -2.75 -10.87 6.71
C GLN A 94 -1.70 -11.90 6.31
N SER A 95 -2.06 -12.78 5.38
CA SER A 95 -1.18 -13.80 4.83
C SER A 95 -1.35 -13.87 3.32
N TYR A 96 -0.27 -14.20 2.62
CA TYR A 96 -0.26 -14.32 1.16
C TYR A 96 -0.12 -15.78 0.76
N SER A 97 -0.83 -16.18 -0.29
CA SER A 97 -0.77 -17.51 -0.87
C SER A 97 -1.11 -17.41 -2.35
N PHE A 98 -0.63 -18.36 -3.14
CA PHE A 98 -1.00 -18.47 -4.54
C PHE A 98 -1.50 -19.88 -4.86
N TYR A 99 -2.28 -19.97 -5.94
CA TYR A 99 -2.77 -21.24 -6.47
C TYR A 99 -2.02 -21.57 -7.76
N ALA A 100 -1.51 -22.79 -7.85
CA ALA A 100 -1.05 -23.29 -9.13
C ALA A 100 -2.26 -23.67 -9.99
N GLY A 101 -2.28 -23.24 -11.25
CA GLY A 101 -3.33 -23.64 -12.19
C GLY A 101 -3.18 -25.11 -12.57
N PHE A 102 -4.29 -25.84 -12.66
CA PHE A 102 -4.30 -27.18 -13.25
C PHE A 102 -3.98 -27.09 -14.76
N ASP A 103 -3.05 -27.90 -15.23
CA ASP A 103 -2.46 -27.83 -16.57
C ASP A 103 -3.24 -28.62 -17.64
N GLY A 104 -4.21 -29.44 -17.24
CA GLY A 104 -5.01 -30.23 -18.18
C GLY A 104 -4.38 -31.57 -18.59
N THR A 105 -3.35 -32.05 -17.88
CA THR A 105 -2.58 -33.28 -18.19
C THR A 105 -3.41 -34.56 -18.41
N THR A 106 -4.65 -34.62 -17.93
CA THR A 106 -5.55 -35.76 -18.10
C THR A 106 -6.69 -35.52 -19.11
N GLY A 107 -6.53 -34.55 -20.03
CA GLY A 107 -7.59 -34.15 -20.97
C GLY A 107 -8.76 -33.40 -20.32
N LEU A 108 -8.60 -33.02 -19.05
CA LEU A 108 -9.60 -32.27 -18.29
C LEU A 108 -9.36 -30.77 -18.43
N GLN A 109 -10.39 -29.97 -18.20
CA GLN A 109 -10.36 -28.50 -18.33
C GLN A 109 -9.18 -27.85 -17.56
N ALA A 110 -8.26 -27.18 -18.25
CA ALA A 110 -7.17 -26.44 -17.63
C ALA A 110 -7.65 -25.11 -17.02
N SER A 111 -6.84 -24.53 -16.12
CA SER A 111 -6.98 -23.12 -15.71
C SER A 111 -6.65 -22.17 -16.85
N GLY A 112 -7.25 -20.98 -16.86
CA GLY A 112 -6.98 -19.95 -17.86
C GLY A 112 -7.67 -18.62 -17.55
N ALA A 113 -7.78 -17.75 -18.55
CA ALA A 113 -8.33 -16.40 -18.40
C ALA A 113 -9.78 -16.38 -17.86
N TYR A 114 -10.56 -17.41 -18.16
CA TYR A 114 -11.97 -17.49 -17.80
C TYR A 114 -12.27 -18.56 -16.76
N ILE A 115 -11.36 -19.50 -16.56
CA ILE A 115 -11.61 -20.68 -15.74
C ILE A 115 -10.54 -20.76 -14.66
N PHE A 116 -10.98 -20.61 -13.41
CA PHE A 116 -10.16 -20.81 -12.23
C PHE A 116 -10.29 -22.27 -11.75
N ARG A 117 -9.23 -23.07 -11.98
CA ARG A 117 -9.15 -24.47 -11.54
C ARG A 117 -7.80 -24.76 -10.89
N PRO A 118 -7.68 -24.57 -9.56
CA PRO A 118 -6.42 -24.76 -8.86
C PRO A 118 -6.03 -26.25 -8.77
N SER A 119 -4.74 -26.56 -8.91
CA SER A 119 -4.15 -27.89 -8.67
C SER A 119 -3.49 -28.00 -7.29
N GLY A 120 -3.28 -26.87 -6.61
CA GLY A 120 -2.69 -26.80 -5.28
C GLY A 120 -2.69 -25.37 -4.72
N THR A 121 -2.47 -25.26 -3.41
CA THR A 121 -2.34 -23.98 -2.69
C THR A 121 -0.96 -23.91 -2.06
N TYR A 122 -0.27 -22.79 -2.26
CA TYR A 122 1.11 -22.62 -1.80
C TYR A 122 1.21 -21.33 -0.98
N PRO A 123 1.59 -21.43 0.32
CA PRO A 123 1.76 -20.25 1.15
C PRO A 123 3.02 -19.47 0.73
N ILE A 124 2.93 -18.14 0.75
CA ILE A 124 4.08 -17.26 0.56
C ILE A 124 4.59 -16.89 1.95
N GLY A 125 5.73 -17.44 2.34
CA GLY A 125 6.40 -17.10 3.59
C GLY A 125 7.07 -15.72 3.51
N SER A 126 7.24 -15.07 4.66
CA SER A 126 8.05 -13.86 4.80
C SER A 126 9.54 -14.22 4.88
N GLN A 127 10.11 -14.75 3.80
CA GLN A 127 11.56 -14.92 3.70
C GLN A 127 12.15 -13.55 3.32
N LYS A 128 13.05 -13.00 4.14
CA LYS A 128 13.87 -11.84 3.75
C LYS A 128 14.71 -12.28 2.55
N GLN A 129 14.58 -11.59 1.41
CA GLN A 129 15.53 -11.76 0.32
C GLN A 129 16.89 -11.26 0.81
N VAL A 130 17.89 -12.15 0.81
CA VAL A 130 19.28 -11.88 1.22
C VAL A 130 19.95 -10.97 0.21
#